data_AF-A0A2E7R3E5-F1
#
_entry.id   AF-A0A2E7R3E5-F1
#
_cell.length_a   1.000
_cell.length_b   1.000
_cell.length_c   1.000
_cell.angle_alpha   90.00
_cell.angle_beta   90.00
_cell.angle_gamma   90.00
#
_symmetry.space_group_name_H-M   'P 1'
#
loop_
_entity.id
_entity.type
_entity.pdbx_description
1 polymer ?
#
loop_
_entity_poly.entity_id
_entity_poly.type
_entity_poly.pdbx_seq_one_letter_code
_entity_poly.pdbx_strand_id
1 'polypeptide(L)'
;MDLTEFKTEWAQLREKVVEVLGELPETRLSRPVPEKDGWTVRHSLTYLASLDAQVKSIISISALSAFESRRLRGEAMFEAQYLRLRDLTPFLAESAETALSSLSEGEATEFLGQADEATRLLSEARDVLVTIEKAAE
;
A
#
# COMPACT_ATOMS: atom_id res chain seq x y z
N MET A 1 5.04 -3.68 17.64
CA MET A 1 3.83 -2.96 17.21
C MET A 1 2.64 -3.87 17.42
N ASP A 2 1.57 -3.38 18.05
CA ASP A 2 0.32 -4.13 18.17
C ASP A 2 -0.64 -3.84 17.00
N LEU A 3 -1.76 -4.58 16.92
CA LEU A 3 -2.73 -4.45 15.83
C LEU A 3 -3.36 -3.04 15.78
N THR A 4 -3.62 -2.43 16.94
CA THR A 4 -4.27 -1.12 17.01
C THR A 4 -3.33 -0.02 16.55
N GLU A 5 -2.08 -0.08 17.01
CA GLU A 5 -0.98 0.79 16.57
C GLU A 5 -0.77 0.67 15.06
N PHE A 6 -0.68 -0.56 14.53
CA PHE A 6 -0.54 -0.80 13.10
C PHE A 6 -1.69 -0.21 12.28
N LYS A 7 -2.95 -0.48 12.67
CA LYS A 7 -4.12 0.07 11.95
C LYS A 7 -4.11 1.58 11.93
N THR A 8 -3.74 2.21 13.06
CA THR A 8 -3.65 3.66 13.18
C THR A 8 -2.57 4.23 12.27
N GLU A 9 -1.35 3.67 12.31
CA GLU A 9 -0.24 4.15 11.49
C GLU A 9 -0.49 3.95 9.99
N TRP A 10 -1.11 2.84 9.60
CA TRP A 10 -1.47 2.58 8.21
C TRP A 10 -2.54 3.57 7.70
N ALA A 11 -3.58 3.82 8.51
CA ALA A 11 -4.62 4.77 8.17
C ALA A 11 -4.05 6.19 7.97
N GLN A 12 -3.21 6.65 8.90
CA GLN A 12 -2.54 7.96 8.81
C GLN A 12 -1.63 8.06 7.59
N LEU A 13 -0.89 6.99 7.26
CA LEU A 13 -0.05 6.96 6.07
C LEU A 13 -0.89 7.10 4.80
N ARG A 14 -2.02 6.41 4.74
CA ARG A 14 -2.91 6.42 3.57
C ARG A 14 -3.62 7.75 3.37
N GLU A 15 -4.03 8.39 4.46
CA GLU A 15 -4.54 9.76 4.44
C GLU A 15 -3.53 10.73 3.82
N LYS A 16 -2.25 10.66 4.25
CA LYS A 16 -1.18 11.47 3.66
C LYS A 16 -0.94 11.19 2.19
N VAL A 17 -0.96 9.92 1.77
CA VAL A 17 -0.85 9.58 0.35
C VAL A 17 -1.97 10.26 -0.44
N VAL A 18 -3.22 10.15 0.02
CA VAL A 18 -4.37 10.77 -0.65
C VAL A 18 -4.25 12.30 -0.71
N GLU A 19 -3.79 12.93 0.36
CA GLU A 19 -3.51 14.37 0.41
C GLU A 19 -2.50 14.78 -0.66
N VAL A 20 -1.33 14.12 -0.71
CA VAL A 20 -0.27 14.40 -1.69
C VAL A 20 -0.78 14.16 -3.12
N LEU A 21 -1.59 13.13 -3.35
CA LEU A 21 -2.18 12.86 -4.66
C LEU A 21 -3.19 13.93 -5.10
N GLY A 22 -3.85 14.60 -4.15
CA GLY A 22 -4.77 15.70 -4.43
C GLY A 22 -4.08 16.91 -5.09
N GLU A 23 -2.78 17.08 -4.84
CA GLU A 23 -1.98 18.19 -5.38
C GLU A 23 -1.11 17.77 -6.59
N LEU A 24 -0.95 16.47 -6.81
CA LEU A 24 -0.05 15.93 -7.82
C LEU A 24 -0.65 16.09 -9.24
N PRO A 25 0.05 16.70 -10.21
CA PRO A 25 -0.39 16.68 -11.60
C PRO A 25 -0.20 15.29 -12.24
N GLU A 26 -1.17 14.84 -13.03
CA GLU A 26 -1.14 13.53 -13.73
C GLU A 26 0.16 13.31 -14.53
N THR A 27 0.74 14.37 -15.10
CA THR A 27 2.00 14.29 -15.87
C THR A 27 3.19 13.83 -15.03
N ARG A 28 3.15 14.01 -13.70
CA ARG A 28 4.20 13.54 -12.78
C ARG A 28 4.16 12.02 -12.58
N LEU A 29 3.08 11.33 -12.94
CA LEU A 29 2.99 9.87 -12.79
C LEU A 29 4.03 9.10 -13.63
N SER A 30 4.49 9.70 -14.73
CA SER A 30 5.53 9.14 -15.60
C SER A 30 6.95 9.54 -15.16
N ARG A 31 7.10 10.36 -14.12
CA ARG A 31 8.41 10.78 -13.61
C ARG A 31 9.16 9.56 -13.07
N PRO A 32 10.43 9.34 -13.47
CA PRO A 32 11.25 8.28 -12.92
C PRO A 32 11.50 8.46 -11.42
N VAL A 33 11.61 7.35 -10.70
CA VAL A 33 12.01 7.32 -9.29
C VAL A 33 13.54 7.16 -9.22
N PRO A 34 14.29 8.12 -8.64
CA PRO A 34 15.75 8.10 -8.68
C PRO A 34 16.40 6.87 -8.05
N GLU A 35 15.76 6.32 -7.01
CA GLU A 35 16.31 5.24 -6.19
C GLU A 35 15.93 3.84 -6.72
N LYS A 36 15.16 3.76 -7.82
CA LYS A 36 14.64 2.48 -8.33
C LYS A 36 14.56 2.47 -9.85
N ASP A 37 15.57 1.85 -10.48
CA ASP A 37 15.70 1.78 -11.93
C ASP A 37 14.46 1.18 -12.60
N GLY A 38 14.01 1.85 -13.66
CA GLY A 38 12.82 1.46 -14.42
C GLY A 38 11.48 1.77 -13.74
N TRP A 39 11.48 2.30 -12.51
CA TRP A 39 10.25 2.69 -11.82
C TRP A 39 9.88 4.13 -12.08
N THR A 40 8.58 4.38 -12.10
CA THR A 40 7.99 5.72 -12.13
C THR A 40 7.11 5.94 -10.90
N VAL A 41 6.67 7.16 -10.66
CA VAL A 41 5.70 7.46 -9.59
C VAL A 41 4.45 6.58 -9.70
N ARG A 42 3.98 6.31 -10.92
CA ARG A 42 2.89 5.34 -11.16
C ARG A 42 3.22 3.97 -10.60
N HIS A 43 4.42 3.44 -10.82
CA HIS A 43 4.83 2.15 -10.25
C HIS A 43 4.85 2.18 -8.73
N SER A 44 5.28 3.29 -8.13
CA SER A 44 5.24 3.47 -6.67
C SER A 44 3.79 3.45 -6.15
N LEU A 45 2.86 4.13 -6.83
CA LEU A 45 1.45 4.15 -6.44
C LEU A 45 0.76 2.80 -6.64
N THR A 46 1.02 2.09 -7.72
CA THR A 46 0.46 0.74 -7.91
C THR A 46 1.05 -0.25 -6.92
N TYR A 47 2.31 -0.05 -6.53
CA TYR A 47 2.92 -0.84 -5.47
C TYR A 47 2.21 -0.65 -4.12
N LEU A 48 1.69 0.55 -3.82
CA LEU A 48 0.86 0.75 -2.62
C LEU A 48 -0.39 -0.13 -2.60
N ALA A 49 -1.07 -0.31 -3.74
CA ALA A 49 -2.21 -1.23 -3.82
C ALA A 49 -1.79 -2.68 -3.53
N SER A 50 -0.60 -3.08 -3.97
CA SER A 50 -0.03 -4.39 -3.65
C SER A 50 0.31 -4.56 -2.17
N LEU A 51 0.68 -3.47 -1.48
CA LEU A 51 0.90 -3.48 -0.04
C LEU A 51 -0.44 -3.61 0.71
N ASP A 52 -1.50 -2.92 0.27
CA ASP A 52 -2.84 -3.08 0.86
C ASP A 52 -3.36 -4.52 0.70
N ALA A 53 -3.16 -5.12 -0.48
CA ALA A 53 -3.53 -6.51 -0.70
C ALA A 53 -2.76 -7.48 0.21
N GLN A 54 -1.46 -7.22 0.46
CA GLN A 54 -0.67 -8.00 1.41
C GLN A 54 -1.16 -7.81 2.85
N VAL A 55 -1.48 -6.57 3.26
CA VAL A 55 -2.05 -6.29 4.58
C VAL A 55 -3.35 -7.06 4.79
N LYS A 56 -4.24 -7.05 3.79
CA LYS A 56 -5.48 -7.84 3.79
C LYS A 56 -5.23 -9.34 3.98
N SER A 57 -4.07 -9.84 3.56
CA SER A 57 -3.69 -11.26 3.68
C SER A 57 -2.94 -11.62 4.96
N ILE A 58 -2.52 -10.66 5.79
CA ILE A 58 -1.74 -10.92 7.02
C ILE A 58 -2.45 -11.91 7.94
N ILE A 59 -3.77 -11.77 8.10
CA ILE A 59 -4.58 -12.57 9.03
C ILE A 59 -5.34 -13.70 8.30
N SER A 60 -5.07 -13.90 7.00
CA SER A 60 -5.60 -15.07 6.31
C SER A 60 -5.05 -16.35 6.98
N ILE A 61 -5.96 -17.21 7.44
CA ILE A 61 -5.70 -18.49 8.16
C ILE A 61 -4.67 -19.38 7.47
N SER A 62 -4.43 -19.20 6.16
CA SER A 62 -3.33 -19.82 5.43
C SER A 62 -2.23 -18.80 5.10
N ALA A 63 -1.00 -19.08 5.55
CA ALA A 63 0.19 -18.44 5.02
C ALA A 63 0.24 -18.68 3.51
N LEU A 64 0.22 -17.59 2.73
CA LEU A 64 0.28 -17.67 1.28
C LEU A 64 1.61 -18.27 0.83
N SER A 65 1.56 -19.15 -0.17
CA SER A 65 2.77 -19.60 -0.85
C SER A 65 3.46 -18.43 -1.56
N ALA A 66 4.76 -18.56 -1.84
CA ALA A 66 5.49 -17.53 -2.59
C ALA A 66 4.85 -17.21 -3.96
N PHE A 67 4.23 -18.21 -4.60
CA PHE A 67 3.50 -18.02 -5.85
C PHE A 67 2.22 -17.20 -5.63
N GLU A 68 1.43 -17.53 -4.62
CA GLU A 68 0.19 -16.80 -4.30
C GLU A 68 0.47 -15.36 -3.88
N SER A 69 1.50 -15.12 -3.04
CA SER A 69 1.90 -13.77 -2.68
C SER A 69 2.37 -12.96 -3.89
N ARG A 70 3.09 -13.59 -4.84
CA ARG A 70 3.48 -12.93 -6.09
C ARG A 70 2.27 -12.61 -6.96
N ARG A 71 1.33 -13.54 -7.08
CA ARG A 71 0.09 -13.38 -7.85
C ARG A 71 -0.76 -12.24 -7.29
N LEU A 72 -0.99 -12.25 -5.97
CA LEU A 72 -1.73 -11.22 -5.24
C LEU A 72 -1.16 -9.83 -5.50
N ARG A 73 0.17 -9.65 -5.38
CA ARG A 73 0.81 -8.37 -5.68
C ARG A 73 0.63 -7.95 -7.13
N GLY A 74 0.81 -8.88 -8.06
CA GLY A 74 0.67 -8.60 -9.49
C GLY A 74 -0.75 -8.17 -9.87
N GLU A 75 -1.77 -8.85 -9.34
CA GLU A 75 -3.18 -8.51 -9.56
C GLU A 75 -3.52 -7.12 -9.02
N ALA A 76 -3.15 -6.84 -7.77
CA ALA A 76 -3.41 -5.53 -7.15
C ALA A 76 -2.69 -4.38 -7.88
N MET A 77 -1.44 -4.59 -8.33
CA MET A 77 -0.73 -3.59 -9.14
C MET A 77 -1.42 -3.38 -10.48
N PHE A 78 -1.87 -4.45 -11.14
CA PHE A 78 -2.52 -4.41 -12.45
C PHE A 78 -3.83 -3.63 -12.40
N GLU A 79 -4.65 -3.86 -11.38
CA GLU A 79 -5.92 -3.13 -11.16
C GLU A 79 -5.69 -1.62 -11.05
N ALA A 80 -4.63 -1.20 -10.36
CA ALA A 80 -4.29 0.22 -10.20
C ALA A 80 -3.58 0.83 -11.42
N GLN A 81 -2.83 0.04 -12.19
CA GLN A 81 -1.84 0.54 -13.17
C GLN A 81 -2.43 1.42 -14.26
N TYR A 82 -3.65 1.11 -14.70
CA TYR A 82 -4.28 1.79 -15.83
C TYR A 82 -5.21 2.92 -15.41
N LEU A 83 -5.38 3.15 -14.11
CA LEU A 83 -6.23 4.22 -13.60
C LEU A 83 -5.59 5.59 -13.83
N ARG A 84 -6.43 6.56 -14.18
CA ARG A 84 -6.07 7.99 -14.12
C ARG A 84 -5.99 8.42 -12.66
N LEU A 85 -5.26 9.49 -12.35
CA LEU A 85 -5.10 9.97 -10.98
C LEU A 85 -6.44 10.24 -10.28
N ARG A 86 -7.41 10.78 -11.02
CA ARG A 86 -8.79 10.99 -10.56
C ARG A 86 -9.44 9.72 -10.01
N ASP A 87 -9.20 8.58 -10.65
CA ASP A 87 -9.80 7.29 -10.31
C ASP A 87 -8.88 6.44 -9.41
N LEU A 88 -7.55 6.65 -9.53
CA LEU A 88 -6.53 5.97 -8.73
C LEU A 88 -6.55 6.42 -7.26
N THR A 89 -6.77 7.71 -7.02
CA THR A 89 -6.81 8.28 -5.66
C THR A 89 -7.93 7.64 -4.81
N PRO A 90 -9.22 7.64 -5.24
CA PRO A 90 -10.26 6.96 -4.47
C PRO A 90 -10.06 5.44 -4.42
N PHE A 91 -9.50 4.83 -5.48
CA PHE A 91 -9.14 3.41 -5.45
C PHE A 91 -8.14 3.06 -4.34
N LEU A 92 -7.07 3.85 -4.19
CA LEU A 92 -6.05 3.64 -3.15
C LEU A 92 -6.58 3.90 -1.74
N ALA A 93 -7.52 4.83 -1.58
CA ALA A 93 -8.19 5.06 -0.31
C ALA A 93 -9.07 3.85 0.08
N GLU A 94 -9.89 3.37 -0.86
CA GLU A 94 -10.78 2.22 -0.65
C GLU A 94 -10.00 0.91 -0.44
N SER A 95 -8.90 0.70 -1.17
CA SER A 95 -8.07 -0.50 -1.00
C SER A 95 -7.48 -0.58 0.41
N ALA A 96 -7.02 0.56 0.94
CA ALA A 96 -6.50 0.64 2.29
C ALA A 96 -7.58 0.44 3.36
N GLU A 97 -8.73 1.08 3.21
CA GLU A 97 -9.86 0.91 4.13
C GLU A 97 -10.31 -0.56 4.17
N THR A 98 -10.40 -1.20 3.00
CA THR A 98 -10.73 -2.63 2.89
C THR A 98 -9.69 -3.50 3.57
N ALA A 99 -8.40 -3.20 3.40
CA ALA A 99 -7.32 -3.94 4.04
C ALA A 99 -7.36 -3.80 5.57
N LEU A 100 -7.65 -2.61 6.11
CA LEU A 100 -7.78 -2.40 7.55
C LEU A 100 -9.05 -3.01 8.13
N SER A 101 -10.14 -3.00 7.35
CA SER A 101 -11.41 -3.60 7.75
C SER A 101 -11.35 -5.13 7.81
N SER A 102 -10.47 -5.75 7.01
CA SER A 102 -10.23 -7.19 7.11
C SER A 102 -9.44 -7.60 8.36
N LEU A 103 -8.81 -6.66 9.07
CA LEU A 103 -8.14 -6.94 10.34
C LEU A 103 -9.13 -6.72 11.48
N SER A 104 -9.77 -7.79 11.94
CA SER A 104 -10.79 -7.73 12.98
C SER A 104 -10.17 -7.70 14.38
N GLU A 105 -10.86 -7.10 15.36
CA GLU A 105 -10.36 -6.97 16.73
C GLU A 105 -10.17 -8.33 17.44
N GLY A 106 -10.89 -9.37 17.00
CA GLY A 106 -10.75 -10.73 17.54
C GLY A 106 -9.45 -11.43 17.16
N GLU A 107 -8.67 -10.86 16.23
CA GLU A 107 -7.50 -11.48 15.61
C GLU A 107 -6.17 -10.96 16.16
N ALA A 108 -6.19 -10.19 17.26
CA ALA A 108 -4.99 -9.57 17.83
C ALA A 108 -3.87 -10.59 18.13
N THR A 109 -4.22 -11.81 18.56
CA THR A 109 -3.24 -12.88 18.84
C THR A 109 -2.61 -13.44 17.56
N GLU A 110 -3.37 -13.56 16.49
CA GLU A 110 -2.87 -14.02 15.18
C GLU A 110 -1.96 -12.96 14.55
N PHE A 111 -2.33 -11.68 14.70
CA PHE A 111 -1.51 -10.55 14.28
C PHE A 111 -0.15 -10.51 14.96
N LEU A 112 -0.05 -10.85 16.25
CA LEU A 112 1.25 -10.89 16.95
C LEU A 112 2.24 -11.86 16.28
N GLY A 113 1.76 -12.96 15.71
CA GLY A 113 2.58 -13.90 14.93
C GLY A 113 3.08 -13.34 13.59
N GLN A 114 2.52 -12.21 13.15
CA GLN A 114 2.82 -11.54 11.88
C GLN A 114 3.33 -10.10 12.08
N ALA A 115 3.64 -9.71 13.32
CA ALA A 115 4.00 -8.33 13.64
C ALA A 115 5.24 -7.83 12.87
N ASP A 116 6.22 -8.70 12.63
CA ASP A 116 7.43 -8.37 11.86
C ASP A 116 7.08 -8.09 10.39
N GLU A 117 6.19 -8.89 9.80
CA GLU A 117 5.73 -8.72 8.43
C GLU A 117 4.89 -7.44 8.29
N ALA A 118 3.98 -7.19 9.24
CA ALA A 118 3.21 -5.95 9.30
C ALA A 118 4.13 -4.71 9.40
N THR A 119 5.17 -4.79 10.24
CA THR A 119 6.18 -3.73 10.39
C THR A 119 6.94 -3.51 9.09
N ARG A 120 7.34 -4.59 8.39
CA ARG A 120 8.00 -4.51 7.09
C ARG A 120 7.12 -3.81 6.05
N LEU A 121 5.86 -4.22 5.92
CA LEU A 121 4.92 -3.61 4.97
C LEU A 121 4.71 -2.13 5.26
N LEU A 122 4.59 -1.75 6.54
CA LEU A 122 4.44 -0.36 6.93
C LEU A 122 5.68 0.48 6.62
N SER A 123 6.88 -0.08 6.85
CA SER A 123 8.14 0.56 6.46
C SER A 123 8.20 0.80 4.95
N GLU A 124 7.85 -0.20 4.15
CA GLU A 124 7.85 -0.05 2.69
C GLU A 124 6.81 0.97 2.21
N ALA A 125 5.64 1.02 2.84
CA ALA A 125 4.63 2.03 2.52
C ALA A 125 5.15 3.46 2.83
N ARG A 126 5.94 3.63 3.89
CA ARG A 126 6.56 4.92 4.26
C ARG A 126 7.60 5.35 3.22
N ASP A 127 8.45 4.43 2.79
CA ASP A 127 9.47 4.71 1.76
C ASP A 127 8.81 5.13 0.43
N VAL A 128 7.67 4.51 0.12
CA VAL A 128 6.88 4.88 -1.05
C VAL A 128 6.25 6.26 -0.90
N LEU A 129 5.68 6.61 0.27
CA LEU A 129 5.17 7.96 0.52
C LEU A 129 6.26 9.02 0.31
N VAL A 130 7.45 8.82 0.89
CA VAL A 130 8.61 9.72 0.70
C VAL A 130 8.96 9.87 -0.79
N THR A 131 8.88 8.78 -1.54
CA THR A 131 9.12 8.80 -2.99
C THR A 131 8.08 9.65 -3.73
N ILE A 132 6.81 9.56 -3.34
CA ILE A 132 5.70 10.31 -3.96
C ILE A 132 5.80 11.80 -3.60
N GLU A 133 6.10 12.13 -2.35
CA GLU A 133 6.31 13.50 -1.87
C GLU A 133 7.43 14.20 -2.66
N LYS A 134 8.61 13.56 -2.78
CA LYS A 134 9.72 14.07 -3.61
C LYS A 134 9.33 14.29 -5.08
N ALA A 135 8.34 13.57 -5.58
CA ALA A 135 7.89 13.70 -6.95
C ALA A 135 6.85 14.81 -7.16
N ALA A 136 6.16 15.21 -6.08
CA ALA A 136 5.21 16.32 -6.04
C ALA A 136 5.91 17.69 -6.11
N GLU A 137 7.13 17.79 -5.57
CA GLU A 137 8.06 18.92 -5.75
C GLU A 137 8.51 19.11 -7.23
#